data_AF-A0A165J8D1-F1
#
_entry.id   AF-A0A165J8D1-F1
#
_cell.length_a   1.000
_cell.length_b   1.000
_cell.length_c   1.000
_cell.angle_alpha   90.00
_cell.angle_beta   90.00
_cell.angle_gamma   90.00
#
_symmetry.space_group_name_H-M   'P 1'
#
loop_
_entity.id
_entity.type
_entity.pdbx_description
1 polymer ?
#
loop_
_entity_poly.entity_id
_entity_poly.type
_entity_poly.pdbx_seq_one_letter_code
_entity_poly.pdbx_strand_id
1 'polypeptide(L)'
;MSCCICRLPFLPDLKSASNPLPEHFAPKGLLTPAQEQYFERGSMIGTEIPGYIVEFHYWGNNMFGSNFNVSGMGMAMVVWEKRKHTLIAMHRACTALFRMIFDIEEDTKENLEFLAAIEWTMGYPGTGDDAGRWAGVRYEKVRPERVDLRSLWTLAGDERPGHNIFDWTGLERLGYGWLMNRPNVFPKFSKTVKPDRLAPYITDTPCGGNDFLTRLPTDILFLIAAFMPEARSLVHMGATCRYTRYLALTTWSPLFRAQVIALRWGMPTASERKAVPEAERIHIVSERDSAGGDWMLYLSHLHRTKSMRVRRWIWALCKEVKRVADAKMVRSGVRVRGTKAWKELEEKFEEIWFRREQLRDRYSEGKRHEGPGPVMFAPTFD
;
A
#
# COMPACT_ATOMS: atom_id res chain seq x y z
N MET A 1 -5.21 -4.20 -17.40
CA MET A 1 -4.90 -2.91 -16.73
C MET A 1 -4.22 -3.11 -15.39
N SER A 2 -3.22 -2.31 -15.04
CA SER A 2 -2.29 -2.64 -13.96
C SER A 2 -2.09 -1.52 -12.93
N CYS A 3 -1.86 -1.90 -11.68
CA CYS A 3 -1.46 -0.96 -10.62
C CYS A 3 -0.03 -0.44 -10.84
N CYS A 4 0.18 0.86 -10.63
CA CYS A 4 1.48 1.51 -10.82
C CYS A 4 2.53 1.13 -9.76
N ILE A 5 2.12 0.54 -8.63
CA ILE A 5 3.01 0.06 -7.59
C ILE A 5 3.25 -1.45 -7.74
N CYS A 6 2.24 -2.28 -7.48
CA CYS A 6 2.43 -3.72 -7.45
C CYS A 6 2.42 -4.38 -8.83
N ARG A 7 2.03 -3.66 -9.90
CA ARG A 7 1.93 -4.20 -11.27
C ARG A 7 0.96 -5.37 -11.43
N LEU A 8 0.14 -5.66 -10.42
CA LEU A 8 -0.96 -6.63 -10.47
C LEU A 8 -2.19 -6.00 -11.15
N PRO A 9 -3.09 -6.82 -11.73
CA PRO A 9 -4.26 -6.32 -12.45
C PRO A 9 -5.30 -5.65 -11.55
N PHE A 10 -6.10 -4.78 -12.16
CA PHE A 10 -7.43 -4.45 -11.64
C PHE A 10 -8.47 -5.40 -12.25
N LEU A 11 -9.41 -5.87 -11.44
CA LEU A 11 -10.53 -6.68 -11.89
C LEU A 11 -11.75 -5.80 -12.15
N PRO A 12 -12.55 -6.05 -13.21
CA PRO A 12 -13.81 -5.33 -13.39
C PRO A 12 -14.75 -5.57 -12.20
N ASP A 13 -15.36 -4.52 -11.68
CA ASP A 13 -16.36 -4.61 -10.61
C ASP A 13 -17.66 -5.21 -11.18
N LEU A 14 -17.99 -6.43 -10.76
CA LEU A 14 -19.19 -7.14 -11.21
C LEU A 14 -20.50 -6.38 -10.96
N LYS A 15 -20.52 -5.43 -10.03
CA LYS A 15 -21.73 -4.65 -9.72
C LYS A 15 -21.92 -3.44 -10.62
N SER A 16 -20.84 -2.92 -11.21
CA SER A 16 -20.85 -1.66 -11.95
C SER A 16 -20.40 -1.81 -13.41
N ALA A 17 -19.69 -2.88 -13.74
CA ALA A 17 -19.25 -3.16 -15.09
C ALA A 17 -20.44 -3.59 -15.97
N SER A 18 -20.66 -2.89 -17.08
CA SER A 18 -21.77 -3.16 -18.00
C SER A 18 -21.41 -4.19 -19.08
N ASN A 19 -20.14 -4.25 -19.51
CA ASN A 19 -19.67 -5.23 -20.49
C ASN A 19 -18.15 -5.48 -20.36
N PRO A 20 -17.69 -6.08 -19.25
CA PRO A 20 -16.28 -6.40 -19.08
C PRO A 20 -15.86 -7.59 -19.94
N LEU A 21 -14.67 -7.51 -20.55
CA LEU A 21 -14.08 -8.63 -21.28
C LEU A 21 -13.83 -9.83 -20.34
N PRO A 22 -14.22 -11.07 -20.72
CA PRO A 22 -13.99 -12.26 -19.89
C PRO A 22 -12.53 -12.46 -19.50
N GLU A 23 -11.59 -12.09 -20.37
CA GLU A 23 -10.14 -12.26 -20.16
C GLU A 23 -9.59 -11.32 -19.09
N HIS A 24 -10.35 -10.29 -18.70
CA HIS A 24 -9.96 -9.39 -17.60
C HIS A 24 -10.26 -9.97 -16.22
N PHE A 25 -11.02 -11.06 -16.12
CA PHE A 25 -11.29 -11.73 -14.86
C PHE A 25 -10.22 -12.77 -14.52
N ALA A 26 -10.03 -12.99 -13.22
CA ALA A 26 -9.29 -14.16 -12.77
C ALA A 26 -10.09 -15.45 -13.11
N PRO A 27 -9.41 -16.58 -13.37
CA PRO A 27 -10.07 -17.88 -13.48
C PRO A 27 -10.98 -18.16 -12.28
N LYS A 28 -12.16 -18.75 -12.55
CA LYS A 28 -13.15 -19.05 -11.50
C LYS A 28 -12.53 -19.90 -10.40
N GLY A 29 -12.73 -19.48 -9.14
CA GLY A 29 -12.24 -20.18 -7.95
C GLY A 29 -10.78 -19.90 -7.59
N LEU A 30 -10.04 -19.15 -8.40
CA LEU A 30 -8.64 -18.78 -8.09
C LEU A 30 -8.57 -17.77 -6.93
N LEU A 31 -9.49 -16.80 -6.92
CA LEU A 31 -9.56 -15.76 -5.91
C LEU A 31 -10.78 -16.00 -5.00
N THR A 32 -10.61 -15.73 -3.71
CA THR A 32 -11.74 -15.61 -2.78
C THR A 32 -12.49 -14.29 -3.03
N PRO A 33 -13.78 -14.17 -2.66
CA PRO A 33 -14.54 -12.93 -2.84
C PRO A 33 -13.88 -11.71 -2.21
N ALA A 34 -13.18 -11.92 -1.09
CA ALA A 34 -12.47 -10.88 -0.38
C ALA A 34 -11.24 -10.38 -1.19
N GLN A 35 -10.54 -11.28 -1.89
CA GLN A 35 -9.42 -10.97 -2.77
C GLN A 35 -9.89 -10.30 -4.06
N GLU A 36 -10.99 -10.78 -4.65
CA GLU A 36 -11.62 -10.14 -5.82
C GLU A 36 -11.93 -8.67 -5.54
N GLN A 37 -12.62 -8.40 -4.42
CA GLN A 37 -12.93 -7.04 -3.97
C GLN A 37 -11.69 -6.15 -3.78
N TYR A 38 -10.55 -6.74 -3.40
CA TYR A 38 -9.29 -5.99 -3.30
C TYR A 38 -8.78 -5.56 -4.68
N PHE A 39 -8.87 -6.43 -5.69
CA PHE A 39 -8.42 -6.13 -7.06
C PHE A 39 -9.43 -5.27 -7.85
N GLU A 40 -10.70 -5.24 -7.46
CA GLU A 40 -11.73 -4.37 -8.07
C GLU A 40 -11.52 -2.87 -7.78
N ARG A 41 -10.87 -2.55 -6.66
CA ARG A 41 -10.83 -1.20 -6.09
C ARG A 41 -9.46 -0.58 -6.18
N GLY A 42 -9.42 0.66 -6.65
CA GLY A 42 -8.21 1.46 -6.72
C GLY A 42 -8.43 2.90 -6.30
N SER A 43 -7.32 3.62 -6.17
CA SER A 43 -7.30 5.07 -6.20
C SER A 43 -6.53 5.50 -7.44
N MET A 44 -7.01 6.53 -8.11
CA MET A 44 -6.20 7.23 -9.10
C MET A 44 -5.70 8.52 -8.53
N ILE A 45 -4.49 8.90 -8.93
CA ILE A 45 -3.90 10.20 -8.61
C ILE A 45 -3.52 10.92 -9.88
N GLY A 46 -3.65 12.25 -9.87
CA GLY A 46 -3.05 13.09 -10.90
C GLY A 46 -3.89 14.28 -11.32
N THR A 47 -3.31 15.11 -12.17
CA THR A 47 -3.92 16.33 -12.71
C THR A 47 -5.15 16.07 -13.58
N GLU A 48 -5.23 14.87 -14.18
CA GLU A 48 -6.39 14.44 -14.97
C GLU A 48 -7.51 13.81 -14.11
N ILE A 49 -7.31 13.74 -12.79
CA ILE A 49 -8.27 13.16 -11.85
C ILE A 49 -9.04 14.26 -11.14
N PRO A 50 -10.40 14.25 -11.17
CA PRO A 50 -11.20 15.21 -10.42
C PRO A 50 -10.86 15.15 -8.93
N GLY A 51 -10.45 16.26 -8.34
CA GLY A 51 -10.06 16.29 -6.92
C GLY A 51 -8.71 15.65 -6.59
N TYR A 52 -7.88 15.40 -7.61
CA TYR A 52 -6.48 14.97 -7.54
C TYR A 52 -6.25 13.54 -7.04
N ILE A 53 -7.05 13.06 -6.08
CA ILE A 53 -7.08 11.67 -5.62
C ILE A 53 -8.52 11.21 -5.41
N VAL A 54 -8.92 10.13 -6.08
CA VAL A 54 -10.28 9.58 -5.98
C VAL A 54 -10.24 8.06 -5.98
N GLU A 55 -11.12 7.46 -5.17
CA GLU A 55 -11.37 6.02 -5.22
C GLU A 55 -12.24 5.67 -6.44
N PHE A 56 -11.75 4.73 -7.25
CA PHE A 56 -12.38 4.28 -8.48
C PHE A 56 -12.61 2.77 -8.47
N HIS A 57 -13.62 2.37 -9.22
CA HIS A 57 -13.94 1.00 -9.58
C HIS A 57 -13.61 0.80 -11.06
N TYR A 58 -13.02 -0.35 -11.39
CA TYR A 58 -12.80 -0.69 -12.78
C TYR A 58 -14.12 -1.17 -13.42
N TRP A 59 -14.59 -0.55 -14.51
CA TRP A 59 -15.89 -0.86 -15.15
C TRP A 59 -15.80 -1.72 -16.42
N GLY A 60 -14.59 -2.04 -16.89
CA GLY A 60 -14.36 -2.70 -18.18
C GLY A 60 -13.87 -1.74 -19.26
N ASN A 61 -13.37 -2.28 -20.38
CA ASN A 61 -13.03 -1.55 -21.61
C ASN A 61 -12.21 -0.26 -21.39
N ASN A 62 -11.10 -0.37 -20.64
CA ASN A 62 -10.20 0.76 -20.35
C ASN A 62 -10.81 1.90 -19.51
N MET A 63 -11.98 1.70 -18.89
CA MET A 63 -12.68 2.75 -18.12
C MET A 63 -12.72 2.46 -16.63
N PHE A 64 -12.44 3.49 -15.84
CA PHE A 64 -12.71 3.52 -14.41
C PHE A 64 -13.81 4.52 -14.12
N GLY A 65 -14.67 4.20 -13.14
CA GLY A 65 -15.70 5.10 -12.66
C GLY A 65 -15.78 5.07 -11.14
N SER A 66 -16.12 6.21 -10.54
CA SER A 66 -16.32 6.31 -9.10
C SER A 66 -17.81 6.17 -8.79
N ASN A 67 -18.16 5.31 -7.82
CA ASN A 67 -19.52 5.25 -7.28
C ASN A 67 -19.63 6.31 -6.17
N PHE A 68 -20.49 7.31 -6.35
CA PHE A 68 -20.54 8.49 -5.49
C PHE A 68 -21.17 8.20 -4.14
N ASN A 69 -20.44 8.48 -3.05
CA ASN A 69 -21.08 8.73 -1.75
C ASN A 69 -20.26 9.51 -0.70
N VAL A 70 -19.07 10.07 -1.02
CA VAL A 70 -18.18 10.62 0.04
C VAL A 70 -17.92 12.13 -0.04
N SER A 71 -18.30 12.85 -1.10
CA SER A 71 -17.89 14.27 -1.19
C SER A 71 -18.71 15.16 -2.12
N GLY A 72 -19.89 14.72 -2.58
CA GLY A 72 -20.71 15.57 -3.43
C GLY A 72 -19.96 16.03 -4.68
N MET A 73 -19.42 15.11 -5.46
CA MET A 73 -19.02 15.39 -6.84
C MET A 73 -19.96 14.59 -7.75
N GLY A 74 -20.15 14.98 -9.02
CA GLY A 74 -20.94 14.22 -9.99
C GLY A 74 -20.15 13.04 -10.58
N MET A 75 -20.81 12.14 -11.32
CA MET A 75 -20.17 10.96 -11.90
C MET A 75 -18.85 11.24 -12.62
N ALA A 76 -17.74 10.69 -12.10
CA ALA A 76 -16.42 10.77 -12.70
C ALA A 76 -16.11 9.45 -13.40
N MET A 77 -15.88 9.54 -14.70
CA MET A 77 -15.38 8.45 -15.53
C MET A 77 -14.05 8.88 -16.14
N VAL A 78 -13.09 7.97 -16.18
CA VAL A 78 -11.78 8.23 -16.76
C VAL A 78 -11.32 7.05 -17.60
N VAL A 79 -10.66 7.36 -18.72
CA VAL A 79 -9.98 6.38 -19.57
C VAL A 79 -8.58 6.18 -19.02
N TRP A 80 -8.23 4.95 -18.66
CA TRP A 80 -6.96 4.68 -17.98
C TRP A 80 -5.76 4.78 -18.92
N GLU A 81 -5.79 4.07 -20.05
CA GLU A 81 -4.72 4.07 -21.05
C GLU A 81 -5.09 4.95 -22.23
N LYS A 82 -4.33 6.02 -22.44
CA LYS A 82 -4.42 6.92 -23.58
C LYS A 82 -3.30 6.63 -24.57
N ARG A 83 -3.32 7.25 -25.75
CA ARG A 83 -2.32 7.00 -26.80
C ARG A 83 -0.87 7.18 -26.35
N LYS A 84 -0.61 8.12 -25.43
CA LYS A 84 0.76 8.50 -25.00
C LYS A 84 1.11 8.08 -23.58
N HIS A 85 0.12 7.76 -22.75
CA HIS A 85 0.35 7.51 -21.33
C HIS A 85 -0.78 6.72 -20.68
N THR A 86 -0.49 6.17 -19.49
CA THR A 86 -1.50 5.67 -18.57
C THR A 86 -1.70 6.61 -17.39
N LEU A 87 -2.92 6.70 -16.88
CA LEU A 87 -3.21 7.36 -15.62
C LEU A 87 -2.59 6.58 -14.45
N ILE A 88 -2.20 7.30 -13.40
CA ILE A 88 -1.61 6.69 -12.22
C ILE A 88 -2.70 6.04 -11.38
N ALA A 89 -2.92 4.75 -11.59
CA ALA A 89 -3.85 3.93 -10.83
C ALA A 89 -3.12 3.02 -9.84
N MET A 90 -3.62 2.92 -8.61
CA MET A 90 -3.06 2.06 -7.57
C MET A 90 -4.16 1.32 -6.81
N HIS A 91 -3.95 0.04 -6.44
CA HIS A 91 -4.87 -0.60 -5.49
C HIS A 91 -4.90 0.17 -4.18
N ARG A 92 -6.02 0.15 -3.46
CA ARG A 92 -6.22 0.96 -2.25
C ARG A 92 -5.08 0.86 -1.22
N ALA A 93 -4.61 -0.37 -0.95
CA ALA A 93 -3.50 -0.59 -0.03
C ALA A 93 -2.14 -0.12 -0.59
N CYS A 94 -1.95 -0.21 -1.92
CA CYS A 94 -0.78 0.34 -2.59
C CYS A 94 -0.75 1.87 -2.44
N THR A 95 -1.87 2.54 -2.65
CA THR A 95 -2.02 4.00 -2.43
C THR A 95 -1.71 4.37 -0.99
N ALA A 96 -2.26 3.65 -0.01
CA ALA A 96 -2.04 3.92 1.40
C ALA A 96 -0.55 3.78 1.79
N LEU A 97 0.10 2.70 1.38
CA LEU A 97 1.54 2.48 1.61
C LEU A 97 2.42 3.48 0.86
N PHE A 98 2.02 3.85 -0.36
CA PHE A 98 2.71 4.86 -1.15
C PHE A 98 2.67 6.22 -0.45
N ARG A 99 1.51 6.65 0.04
CA ARG A 99 1.41 7.91 0.79
C ARG A 99 2.17 7.87 2.12
N MET A 100 2.11 6.74 2.81
CA MET A 100 2.82 6.54 4.07
C MET A 100 4.35 6.62 3.92
N ILE A 101 4.94 6.15 2.82
CA ILE A 101 6.41 6.26 2.63
C ILE A 101 6.88 7.71 2.42
N PHE A 102 5.97 8.60 2.04
CA PHE A 102 6.22 10.03 1.88
C PHE A 102 5.67 10.86 3.05
N ASP A 103 5.10 10.23 4.08
CA ASP A 103 4.52 10.89 5.26
C ASP A 103 3.35 11.85 4.91
N ILE A 104 2.54 11.49 3.90
CA ILE A 104 1.42 12.32 3.37
C ILE A 104 0.08 11.56 3.36
N GLU A 105 -0.24 10.85 4.45
CA GLU A 105 -1.44 10.00 4.52
C GLU A 105 -2.77 10.78 4.55
N GLU A 106 -2.75 12.06 4.93
CA GLU A 106 -3.94 12.90 5.05
C GLU A 106 -4.26 13.67 3.78
N ASP A 107 -5.53 13.93 3.50
CA ASP A 107 -6.00 14.65 2.30
C ASP A 107 -5.98 16.18 2.50
N THR A 108 -4.86 16.70 3.03
CA THR A 108 -4.63 18.14 3.13
C THR A 108 -4.21 18.72 1.78
N LYS A 109 -4.39 20.03 1.60
CA LYS A 109 -3.99 20.73 0.36
C LYS A 109 -2.49 20.52 0.09
N GLU A 110 -1.67 20.64 1.12
CA GLU A 110 -0.21 20.48 1.06
C GLU A 110 0.20 19.07 0.64
N ASN A 111 -0.48 18.05 1.15
CA ASN A 111 -0.18 16.66 0.80
C ASN A 111 -0.58 16.34 -0.65
N LEU A 112 -1.67 16.91 -1.12
CA LEU A 112 -2.14 16.76 -2.50
C LEU A 112 -1.25 17.53 -3.49
N GLU A 113 -0.79 18.73 -3.10
CA GLU A 113 0.22 19.48 -3.84
C GLU A 113 1.55 18.69 -3.92
N PHE A 114 1.94 18.00 -2.85
CA PHE A 114 3.11 17.12 -2.87
C PHE A 114 2.94 15.91 -3.81
N LEU A 115 1.74 15.33 -3.88
CA LEU A 115 1.44 14.30 -4.89
C LEU A 115 1.52 14.86 -6.32
N ALA A 116 1.08 16.12 -6.54
CA ALA A 116 1.29 16.85 -7.80
C ALA A 116 2.76 16.99 -8.16
N ALA A 117 3.59 17.32 -7.18
CA ALA A 117 5.04 17.34 -7.38
C ALA A 117 5.59 15.98 -7.81
N ILE A 118 5.08 14.88 -7.26
CA ILE A 118 5.50 13.54 -7.68
C ILE A 118 5.05 13.25 -9.12
N GLU A 119 3.78 13.45 -9.46
CA GLU A 119 3.27 13.21 -10.82
C GLU A 119 4.06 14.04 -11.85
N TRP A 120 4.20 15.35 -11.61
CA TRP A 120 4.89 16.27 -12.52
C TRP A 120 6.33 15.84 -12.79
N THR A 121 7.03 15.42 -11.74
CA THR A 121 8.45 15.07 -11.85
C THR A 121 8.68 13.65 -12.34
N MET A 122 7.82 12.72 -11.97
CA MET A 122 7.88 11.33 -12.44
C MET A 122 7.43 11.20 -13.88
N GLY A 123 6.51 12.07 -14.31
CA GLY A 123 5.72 11.93 -15.52
C GLY A 123 4.69 10.82 -15.39
N TYR A 124 3.90 10.66 -16.45
CA TYR A 124 2.96 9.56 -16.52
C TYR A 124 3.65 8.20 -16.74
N PRO A 125 3.07 7.11 -16.21
CA PRO A 125 3.50 5.77 -16.55
C PRO A 125 3.28 5.44 -18.05
N GLY A 126 4.03 4.44 -18.52
CA GLY A 126 4.05 4.01 -19.93
C GLY A 126 2.72 3.41 -20.42
N THR A 127 2.70 2.96 -21.68
CA THR A 127 1.57 2.31 -22.38
C THR A 127 1.98 0.92 -22.88
N GLY A 128 1.04 0.18 -23.46
CA GLY A 128 1.26 -1.14 -24.04
C GLY A 128 1.73 -2.17 -23.02
N ASP A 129 2.79 -2.90 -23.34
CA ASP A 129 3.42 -3.87 -22.43
C ASP A 129 3.94 -3.24 -21.13
N ASP A 130 4.24 -1.94 -21.17
CA ASP A 130 4.70 -1.14 -20.02
C ASP A 130 3.57 -0.28 -19.44
N ALA A 131 2.29 -0.55 -19.79
CA ALA A 131 1.12 0.17 -19.29
C ALA A 131 1.11 0.19 -17.75
N GLY A 132 1.08 1.36 -17.13
CA GLY A 132 1.15 1.57 -15.68
C GLY A 132 2.56 1.50 -15.06
N ARG A 133 3.63 1.33 -15.86
CA ARG A 133 5.01 1.25 -15.35
C ARG A 133 5.64 2.64 -15.35
N TRP A 134 6.19 3.07 -14.22
CA TRP A 134 6.95 4.33 -14.18
C TRP A 134 8.35 4.21 -14.76
N ALA A 135 8.73 5.21 -15.56
CA ALA A 135 10.06 5.33 -16.13
C ALA A 135 11.14 5.46 -15.03
N GLY A 136 12.12 4.56 -15.06
CA GLY A 136 13.26 4.52 -14.13
C GLY A 136 13.07 3.66 -12.88
N VAL A 137 11.84 3.16 -12.63
CA VAL A 137 11.56 2.22 -11.54
C VAL A 137 11.88 0.81 -12.00
N ARG A 138 12.71 0.09 -11.24
CA ARG A 138 13.18 -1.27 -11.57
C ARG A 138 12.48 -2.32 -10.72
N TYR A 139 11.17 -2.48 -10.93
CA TYR A 139 10.27 -3.34 -10.15
C TYR A 139 10.87 -4.75 -9.92
N GLU A 140 11.39 -5.35 -10.98
CA GLU A 140 11.98 -6.69 -11.00
C GLU A 140 13.24 -6.84 -10.13
N LYS A 141 13.95 -5.76 -9.84
CA LYS A 141 15.20 -5.76 -9.05
C LYS A 141 14.97 -5.49 -7.56
N VAL A 142 13.74 -5.17 -7.16
CA VAL A 142 13.43 -4.78 -5.78
C VAL A 142 13.51 -5.97 -4.83
N ARG A 143 14.38 -5.85 -3.83
CA ARG A 143 14.52 -6.81 -2.72
C ARG A 143 13.47 -6.54 -1.63
N PRO A 144 13.01 -7.55 -0.86
CA PRO A 144 13.60 -8.90 -0.76
C PRO A 144 13.10 -9.92 -1.77
N GLU A 145 11.92 -9.74 -2.37
CA GLU A 145 11.23 -10.81 -3.10
C GLU A 145 11.59 -10.92 -4.60
N ARG A 146 12.13 -9.86 -5.23
CA ARG A 146 12.52 -9.82 -6.66
C ARG A 146 11.50 -10.48 -7.60
N VAL A 147 10.38 -9.80 -7.79
CA VAL A 147 9.26 -10.30 -8.60
C VAL A 147 9.26 -9.58 -9.94
N ASP A 148 9.34 -10.34 -11.04
CA ASP A 148 9.09 -9.83 -12.38
C ASP A 148 7.69 -10.26 -12.86
N LEU A 149 6.83 -9.29 -13.12
CA LEU A 149 5.48 -9.52 -13.62
C LEU A 149 5.33 -9.17 -15.09
N ARG A 150 6.39 -8.67 -15.76
CA ARG A 150 6.30 -8.21 -17.15
C ARG A 150 5.88 -9.33 -18.09
N SER A 151 6.43 -10.52 -17.92
CA SER A 151 6.10 -11.69 -18.74
C SER A 151 4.68 -12.24 -18.54
N LEU A 152 3.93 -11.71 -17.56
CA LEU A 152 2.55 -12.10 -17.30
C LEU A 152 1.55 -11.13 -17.92
N TRP A 153 2.03 -10.06 -18.55
CA TRP A 153 1.18 -9.11 -19.29
C TRP A 153 1.34 -9.36 -20.78
N THR A 154 0.22 -9.46 -21.48
CA THR A 154 0.18 -9.54 -22.94
C THR A 154 -0.88 -8.58 -23.48
N LEU A 155 -0.55 -7.86 -24.55
CA LEU A 155 -1.54 -7.14 -25.34
C LEU A 155 -2.48 -8.14 -26.02
N ALA A 156 -3.80 -7.91 -25.89
CA ALA A 156 -4.77 -8.64 -26.71
C ALA A 156 -4.55 -8.32 -28.19
N GLY A 157 -4.88 -9.27 -29.07
CA GLY A 157 -4.50 -9.26 -30.49
C GLY A 157 -5.03 -8.10 -31.36
N ASP A 158 -5.78 -7.15 -30.79
CA ASP A 158 -6.22 -5.92 -31.44
C ASP A 158 -5.39 -4.68 -31.09
N GLU A 159 -4.34 -4.81 -30.26
CA GLU A 159 -3.43 -3.74 -29.78
C GLU A 159 -4.17 -2.49 -29.23
N ARG A 160 -5.42 -2.66 -28.78
CA ARG A 160 -6.22 -1.53 -28.30
C ARG A 160 -5.80 -1.11 -26.90
N PRO A 161 -5.69 0.21 -26.62
CA PRO A 161 -5.44 0.72 -25.28
C PRO A 161 -6.38 0.12 -24.22
N GLY A 162 -5.81 -0.37 -23.13
CA GLY A 162 -6.55 -0.95 -22.00
C GLY A 162 -6.96 -2.41 -22.15
N HIS A 163 -6.68 -3.07 -23.29
CA HIS A 163 -6.98 -4.49 -23.53
C HIS A 163 -5.84 -5.43 -23.07
N ASN A 164 -5.02 -4.99 -22.11
CA ASN A 164 -3.94 -5.77 -21.55
C ASN A 164 -4.48 -6.92 -20.67
N ILE A 165 -4.14 -8.16 -21.04
CA ILE A 165 -4.54 -9.40 -20.36
C ILE A 165 -3.43 -9.84 -19.40
N PHE A 166 -3.82 -10.35 -18.23
CA PHE A 166 -2.90 -10.85 -17.20
C PHE A 166 -2.97 -12.37 -17.09
N ASP A 167 -1.82 -13.05 -17.20
CA ASP A 167 -1.70 -14.50 -17.05
C ASP A 167 -1.70 -14.92 -15.57
N TRP A 168 -2.90 -15.08 -15.01
CA TRP A 168 -3.12 -15.55 -13.65
C TRP A 168 -2.57 -16.95 -13.38
N THR A 169 -2.70 -17.86 -14.35
CA THR A 169 -2.17 -19.23 -14.23
C THR A 169 -0.65 -19.22 -14.26
N GLY A 170 -0.06 -18.37 -15.10
CA GLY A 170 1.37 -18.09 -15.14
C GLY A 170 1.90 -17.56 -13.81
N LEU A 171 1.14 -16.72 -13.11
CA LEU A 171 1.51 -16.21 -11.79
C LEU A 171 1.75 -17.35 -10.78
N GLU A 172 0.84 -18.33 -10.73
CA GLU A 172 0.99 -19.51 -9.88
C GLU A 172 2.15 -20.39 -10.33
N ARG A 173 2.26 -20.64 -11.65
CA ARG A 173 3.34 -21.43 -12.25
C ARG A 173 4.72 -20.86 -11.94
N LEU A 174 4.87 -19.54 -11.85
CA LEU A 174 6.11 -18.86 -11.47
C LEU A 174 6.36 -18.84 -9.95
N GLY A 175 5.47 -19.43 -9.13
CA GLY A 175 5.60 -19.45 -7.67
C GLY A 175 5.18 -18.15 -6.99
N TYR A 176 4.51 -17.25 -7.71
CA TYR A 176 4.07 -15.95 -7.21
C TYR A 176 2.63 -15.95 -6.68
N GLY A 177 1.99 -17.11 -6.51
CA GLY A 177 0.61 -17.19 -6.02
C GLY A 177 0.37 -16.53 -4.64
N TRP A 178 1.43 -16.30 -3.84
CA TRP A 178 1.33 -15.52 -2.61
C TRP A 178 0.93 -14.06 -2.85
N LEU A 179 1.17 -13.49 -4.03
CA LEU A 179 0.79 -12.12 -4.43
C LEU A 179 -0.72 -11.89 -4.51
N MET A 180 -1.51 -12.96 -4.61
CA MET A 180 -2.97 -12.88 -4.58
C MET A 180 -3.51 -12.56 -3.18
N ASN A 181 -2.67 -12.62 -2.12
CA ASN A 181 -3.10 -12.33 -0.76
C ASN A 181 -3.25 -10.83 -0.53
N ARG A 182 -4.23 -10.45 0.29
CA ARG A 182 -4.50 -9.05 0.60
C ARG A 182 -3.43 -8.48 1.55
N PRO A 183 -2.82 -7.31 1.25
CA PRO A 183 -1.77 -6.72 2.08
C PRO A 183 -2.29 -5.91 3.29
N ASN A 184 -3.61 -5.81 3.48
CA ASN A 184 -4.25 -5.07 4.57
C ASN A 184 -4.83 -5.98 5.67
N VAL A 185 -4.47 -7.27 5.68
CA VAL A 185 -4.88 -8.23 6.73
C VAL A 185 -3.76 -8.36 7.75
N PHE A 186 -3.93 -7.74 8.91
CA PHE A 186 -2.92 -7.71 9.97
C PHE A 186 -3.07 -8.87 10.96
N PRO A 187 -1.96 -9.34 11.56
CA PRO A 187 -2.05 -10.23 12.71
C PRO A 187 -2.82 -9.58 13.86
N LYS A 188 -3.57 -10.39 14.63
CA LYS A 188 -4.19 -9.92 15.87
C LYS A 188 -3.10 -9.55 16.88
N PHE A 189 -3.18 -8.34 17.42
CA PHE A 189 -2.27 -7.86 18.45
C PHE A 189 -2.85 -8.10 19.85
N SER A 190 -2.01 -8.64 20.75
CA SER A 190 -2.36 -8.82 22.17
C SER A 190 -1.68 -7.72 22.99
N LYS A 191 -2.46 -6.93 23.72
CA LYS A 191 -1.98 -5.78 24.52
C LYS A 191 -1.15 -6.21 25.75
N THR A 192 -1.20 -7.48 26.09
CA THR A 192 -0.39 -8.12 27.12
C THR A 192 0.07 -9.49 26.64
N VAL A 193 1.21 -9.95 27.13
CA VAL A 193 1.65 -11.34 26.93
C VAL A 193 0.78 -12.26 27.77
N LYS A 194 0.16 -13.26 27.15
CA LYS A 194 -0.72 -14.21 27.84
C LYS A 194 0.07 -15.06 28.85
N PRO A 195 -0.48 -15.36 30.04
CA PRO A 195 0.18 -16.20 31.05
C PRO A 195 0.65 -17.56 30.52
N ASP A 196 -0.17 -18.24 29.71
CA ASP A 196 0.17 -19.54 29.11
C ASP A 196 1.43 -19.50 28.23
N ARG A 197 1.79 -18.33 27.70
CA ARG A 197 3.01 -18.14 26.91
C ARG A 197 4.24 -17.91 27.77
N LEU A 198 4.07 -17.49 29.01
CA LEU A 198 5.16 -17.31 29.98
C LEU A 198 5.38 -18.57 30.80
N ALA A 199 4.31 -19.34 31.08
CA ALA A 199 4.35 -20.53 31.92
C ALA A 199 5.49 -21.53 31.60
N PRO A 200 5.83 -21.83 30.33
CA PRO A 200 6.92 -22.76 30.01
C PRO A 200 8.34 -22.26 30.40
N TYR A 201 8.47 -20.98 30.73
CA TYR A 201 9.75 -20.32 31.00
C TYR A 201 9.88 -19.79 32.42
N ILE A 202 8.79 -19.83 33.21
CA ILE A 202 8.81 -19.55 34.65
C ILE A 202 9.07 -20.90 35.32
N THR A 203 10.33 -21.18 35.65
CA THR A 203 10.74 -22.41 36.34
C THR A 203 11.41 -22.08 37.67
N ASP A 204 11.25 -22.94 38.66
CA ASP A 204 11.91 -22.82 39.98
C ASP A 204 13.43 -22.98 39.93
N THR A 205 13.97 -23.39 38.78
CA THR A 205 15.41 -23.52 38.52
C THR A 205 15.96 -22.21 37.95
N PRO A 206 17.09 -21.68 38.46
CA PRO A 206 17.65 -20.44 37.95
C PRO A 206 17.92 -20.57 36.45
N CYS A 207 17.34 -19.66 35.67
CA CYS A 207 17.41 -19.66 34.21
C CYS A 207 18.82 -19.40 33.64
N GLY A 208 19.85 -19.29 34.49
CA GLY A 208 21.24 -19.19 34.10
C GLY A 208 21.80 -20.58 33.76
N GLY A 209 21.95 -20.88 32.47
CA GLY A 209 22.74 -22.01 32.01
C GLY A 209 24.24 -21.84 32.33
N ASN A 210 25.03 -22.90 32.09
CA ASN A 210 26.49 -22.87 32.24
C ASN A 210 27.20 -22.14 31.09
N ASP A 211 26.47 -21.67 30.07
CA ASP A 211 27.06 -20.97 28.94
C ASP A 211 27.41 -19.50 29.28
N PHE A 212 28.29 -18.90 28.48
CA PHE A 212 28.77 -17.54 28.73
C PHE A 212 27.66 -16.50 28.61
N LEU A 213 26.67 -16.71 27.74
CA LEU A 213 25.62 -15.73 27.46
C LEU A 213 24.63 -15.69 28.63
N THR A 214 24.13 -16.84 29.08
CA THR A 214 23.14 -16.90 30.17
C THR A 214 23.71 -16.53 31.55
N ARG A 215 25.03 -16.45 31.69
CA ARG A 215 25.72 -15.98 32.92
C ARG A 215 25.87 -14.46 32.98
N LEU A 216 25.66 -13.75 31.88
CA LEU A 216 25.74 -12.30 31.87
C LEU A 216 24.56 -11.68 32.64
N PRO A 217 24.77 -10.52 33.30
CA PRO A 217 23.69 -9.73 33.86
C PRO A 217 22.61 -9.38 32.81
N THR A 218 21.34 -9.31 33.23
CA THR A 218 20.19 -9.09 32.34
C THR A 218 20.27 -7.77 31.58
N ASP A 219 20.84 -6.74 32.22
CA ASP A 219 21.16 -5.42 31.69
C ASP A 219 22.23 -5.49 30.59
N ILE A 220 23.28 -6.30 30.75
CA ILE A 220 24.26 -6.54 29.68
C ILE A 220 23.62 -7.27 28.51
N LEU A 221 22.79 -8.29 28.77
CA LEU A 221 22.07 -9.00 27.71
C LEU A 221 21.06 -8.09 26.99
N PHE A 222 20.40 -7.19 27.71
CA PHE A 222 19.54 -6.16 27.13
C PHE A 222 20.34 -5.25 26.19
N LEU A 223 21.52 -4.77 26.62
CA LEU A 223 22.38 -3.94 25.79
C LEU A 223 22.80 -4.69 24.52
N ILE A 224 23.26 -5.94 24.64
CA ILE A 224 23.61 -6.78 23.48
C ILE A 224 22.42 -6.90 22.52
N ALA A 225 21.21 -7.17 23.04
CA ALA A 225 20.00 -7.26 22.25
C ALA A 225 19.63 -5.92 21.59
N ALA A 226 19.83 -4.80 22.28
CA ALA A 226 19.56 -3.46 21.77
C ALA A 226 20.51 -3.05 20.64
N PHE A 227 21.74 -3.57 20.62
CA PHE A 227 22.70 -3.35 19.53
C PHE A 227 22.43 -4.21 18.29
N MET A 228 21.44 -5.11 18.30
CA MET A 228 21.09 -5.91 17.13
C MET A 228 20.43 -5.03 16.05
N PRO A 229 21.03 -4.90 14.85
CA PRO A 229 20.58 -3.95 13.84
C PRO A 229 19.27 -4.35 13.17
N GLU A 230 18.94 -5.64 13.16
CA GLU A 230 17.80 -6.19 12.42
C GLU A 230 16.82 -6.93 13.34
N ALA A 231 15.52 -6.73 13.08
CA ALA A 231 14.42 -7.47 13.67
C ALA A 231 14.64 -9.00 13.67
N ARG A 232 15.23 -9.53 12.59
CA ARG A 232 15.53 -10.97 12.47
C ARG A 232 16.52 -11.45 13.52
N SER A 233 17.62 -10.72 13.70
CA SER A 233 18.66 -11.07 14.67
C SER A 233 18.11 -11.02 16.10
N LEU A 234 17.29 -10.01 16.41
CA LEU A 234 16.63 -9.92 17.71
C LEU A 234 15.68 -11.10 17.97
N VAL A 235 14.87 -11.48 16.98
CA VAL A 235 13.98 -12.66 17.07
C VAL A 235 14.78 -13.94 17.27
N HIS A 236 15.89 -14.13 16.55
CA HIS A 236 16.76 -15.29 16.72
C HIS A 236 17.41 -15.31 18.11
N MET A 237 17.92 -14.18 18.59
CA MET A 237 18.49 -14.06 19.94
C MET A 237 17.47 -14.44 21.01
N GLY A 238 16.25 -13.92 20.92
CA GLY A 238 15.14 -14.28 21.80
C GLY A 238 14.61 -15.71 21.60
N ALA A 239 15.10 -16.47 20.63
CA ALA A 239 14.73 -17.86 20.39
C ALA A 239 15.87 -18.85 20.68
N THR A 240 17.03 -18.38 21.17
CA THR A 240 18.22 -19.23 21.41
C THR A 240 18.02 -20.24 22.53
N CYS A 241 17.47 -19.83 23.67
CA CYS A 241 17.23 -20.69 24.82
C CYS A 241 15.99 -20.24 25.60
N ARG A 242 15.60 -21.03 26.61
CA ARG A 242 14.43 -20.69 27.44
C ARG A 242 14.58 -19.35 28.17
N TYR A 243 15.79 -19.01 28.60
CA TYR A 243 16.06 -17.77 29.32
C TYR A 243 15.96 -16.52 28.44
N THR A 244 16.63 -16.50 27.30
CA THR A 244 16.53 -15.39 26.35
C THR A 244 15.12 -15.27 25.77
N ARG A 245 14.39 -16.38 25.66
CA ARG A 245 12.97 -16.39 25.31
C ARG A 245 12.09 -15.76 26.39
N TYR A 246 12.35 -16.06 27.65
CA TYR A 246 11.69 -15.39 28.78
C TYR A 246 11.93 -13.88 28.73
N LEU A 247 13.20 -13.44 28.60
CA LEU A 247 13.55 -12.02 28.49
C LEU A 247 12.88 -11.36 27.27
N ALA A 248 12.83 -12.05 26.13
CA ALA A 248 12.14 -11.59 24.92
C ALA A 248 10.65 -11.31 25.12
N LEU A 249 9.98 -12.12 25.95
CA LEU A 249 8.56 -11.98 26.28
C LEU A 249 8.29 -11.03 27.44
N THR A 250 9.34 -10.55 28.12
CA THR A 250 9.22 -9.71 29.32
C THR A 250 10.05 -8.44 29.13
N THR A 251 11.27 -8.42 29.66
CA THR A 251 12.13 -7.23 29.77
C THR A 251 12.51 -6.64 28.42
N TRP A 252 12.67 -7.45 27.37
CA TRP A 252 13.08 -6.99 26.03
C TRP A 252 11.90 -6.60 25.14
N SER A 253 10.66 -6.69 25.62
CA SER A 253 9.49 -6.29 24.84
C SER A 253 9.58 -4.87 24.23
N PRO A 254 10.17 -3.84 24.90
CA PRO A 254 10.45 -2.54 24.29
C PRO A 254 11.31 -2.61 23.02
N LEU A 255 12.28 -3.53 22.94
CA LEU A 255 13.14 -3.72 21.77
C LEU A 255 12.33 -4.27 20.59
N PHE A 256 11.48 -5.26 20.84
CA PHE A 256 10.58 -5.82 19.81
C PHE A 256 9.57 -4.77 19.32
N ARG A 257 9.01 -3.97 20.23
CA ARG A 257 8.14 -2.83 19.88
C ARG A 257 8.85 -1.84 18.97
N ALA A 258 10.07 -1.42 19.33
CA ALA A 258 10.86 -0.49 18.54
C ALA A 258 11.10 -1.03 17.12
N GLN A 259 11.44 -2.32 17.00
CA GLN A 259 11.61 -2.97 15.68
C GLN A 259 10.32 -2.96 14.86
N VAL A 260 9.17 -3.31 15.45
CA VAL A 260 7.87 -3.29 14.74
C VAL A 260 7.53 -1.89 14.22
N ILE A 261 7.71 -0.86 15.05
CA ILE A 261 7.47 0.54 14.65
C ILE A 261 8.43 0.96 13.53
N ALA A 262 9.72 0.63 13.68
CA ALA A 262 10.75 0.95 12.69
C ALA A 262 10.51 0.29 11.32
N LEU A 263 9.88 -0.90 11.28
CA LEU A 263 9.52 -1.52 10.01
C LEU A 263 8.53 -0.67 9.22
N ARG A 264 7.65 0.10 9.89
CA ARG A 264 6.55 0.90 9.34
C ARG A 264 5.51 0.09 8.55
N TRP A 265 5.92 -0.70 7.55
CA TRP A 265 5.02 -1.62 6.83
C TRP A 265 4.39 -2.67 7.73
N GLY A 266 4.98 -2.97 8.89
CA GLY A 266 4.37 -3.85 9.89
C GLY A 266 3.15 -3.23 10.57
N MET A 267 2.92 -1.93 10.39
CA MET A 267 1.84 -1.17 11.03
C MET A 267 0.72 -0.87 10.01
N PRO A 268 -0.55 -0.83 10.46
CA PRO A 268 -1.66 -0.30 9.69
C PRO A 268 -1.47 1.18 9.40
N THR A 269 -1.86 1.60 8.19
CA THR A 269 -1.97 3.02 7.85
C THR A 269 -3.13 3.68 8.61
N ALA A 270 -3.17 5.01 8.63
CA ALA A 270 -4.28 5.74 9.24
C ALA A 270 -5.63 5.38 8.58
N SER A 271 -5.65 5.24 7.25
CA SER A 271 -6.84 4.84 6.49
C SER A 271 -7.27 3.40 6.77
N GLU A 272 -6.32 2.46 6.86
CA GLU A 272 -6.61 1.06 7.20
C GLU A 272 -7.18 0.95 8.61
N ARG A 273 -6.64 1.69 9.58
CA ARG A 273 -7.15 1.71 10.95
C ARG A 273 -8.56 2.33 11.03
N LYS A 274 -8.82 3.41 10.28
CA LYS A 274 -10.15 4.03 10.20
C LYS A 274 -11.19 3.08 9.62
N ALA A 275 -10.81 2.23 8.66
CA ALA A 275 -11.69 1.25 8.03
C ALA A 275 -12.09 0.07 8.95
N VAL A 276 -11.35 -0.17 10.03
CA VAL A 276 -11.70 -1.21 11.01
C VAL A 276 -12.78 -0.69 11.99
N PRO A 277 -13.84 -1.46 12.29
CA PRO A 277 -14.84 -1.10 13.29
C PRO A 277 -14.22 -0.78 14.65
N GLU A 278 -14.73 0.22 15.36
CA GLU A 278 -14.14 0.70 16.63
C GLU A 278 -13.91 -0.43 17.64
N ALA A 279 -14.89 -1.32 17.81
CA ALA A 279 -14.81 -2.47 18.71
C ALA A 279 -13.65 -3.44 18.38
N GLU A 280 -13.22 -3.51 17.12
CA GLU A 280 -12.13 -4.38 16.68
C GLU A 280 -10.77 -3.68 16.70
N ARG A 281 -10.73 -2.34 16.80
CA ARG A 281 -9.46 -1.57 16.82
C ARG A 281 -8.56 -1.92 18.01
N ILE A 282 -9.13 -2.46 19.09
CA ILE A 282 -8.36 -2.97 20.24
C ILE A 282 -7.41 -4.12 19.86
N HIS A 283 -7.67 -4.82 18.76
CA HIS A 283 -6.87 -5.93 18.28
C HIS A 283 -5.89 -5.54 17.18
N ILE A 284 -5.90 -4.27 16.80
CA ILE A 284 -5.01 -3.68 15.83
C ILE A 284 -3.88 -2.98 16.57
N VAL A 285 -2.66 -3.20 16.09
CA VAL A 285 -1.46 -2.58 16.65
C VAL A 285 -1.47 -1.08 16.38
N SER A 286 -0.96 -0.30 17.32
CA SER A 286 -0.85 1.15 17.26
C SER A 286 0.47 1.58 17.87
N GLU A 287 1.09 2.64 17.35
CA GLU A 287 2.33 3.19 17.94
C GLU A 287 2.13 3.62 19.40
N ARG A 288 0.90 4.01 19.77
CA ARG A 288 0.53 4.37 21.15
C ARG A 288 0.43 3.17 22.10
N ASP A 289 0.52 1.94 21.60
CA ASP A 289 0.42 0.75 22.44
C ASP A 289 1.63 0.62 23.37
N SER A 290 1.37 0.16 24.60
CA SER A 290 2.39 0.01 25.61
C SER A 290 3.44 -1.03 25.24
N ALA A 291 4.64 -0.91 25.83
CA ALA A 291 5.68 -1.92 25.67
C ALA A 291 5.30 -3.27 26.30
N GLY A 292 4.24 -3.37 27.11
CA GLY A 292 3.77 -4.62 27.72
C GLY A 292 3.03 -5.55 26.74
N GLY A 293 2.76 -5.10 25.51
CA GLY A 293 2.15 -5.91 24.47
C GLY A 293 3.01 -7.07 23.98
N ASP A 294 2.38 -8.02 23.30
CA ASP A 294 3.04 -9.22 22.79
C ASP A 294 3.74 -8.96 21.45
N TRP A 295 4.70 -8.03 21.48
CA TRP A 295 5.40 -7.51 20.30
C TRP A 295 6.23 -8.57 19.59
N MET A 296 6.82 -9.51 20.34
CA MET A 296 7.59 -10.61 19.77
C MET A 296 6.73 -11.53 18.88
N LEU A 297 5.52 -11.88 19.33
CA LEU A 297 4.60 -12.70 18.53
C LEU A 297 4.07 -11.93 17.35
N TYR A 298 3.74 -10.65 17.55
CA TYR A 298 3.30 -9.79 16.48
C TYR A 298 4.36 -9.74 15.36
N LEU A 299 5.61 -9.44 15.72
CA LEU A 299 6.74 -9.44 14.79
C LEU A 299 6.93 -10.79 14.10
N SER A 300 6.82 -11.90 14.82
CA SER A 300 6.86 -13.25 14.24
C SER A 300 5.77 -13.45 13.17
N HIS A 301 4.53 -13.04 13.46
CA HIS A 301 3.42 -13.15 12.51
C HIS A 301 3.58 -12.23 11.28
N LEU A 302 4.15 -11.03 11.46
CA LEU A 302 4.47 -10.13 10.34
C LEU A 302 5.39 -10.79 9.32
N HIS A 303 6.31 -11.64 9.75
CA HIS A 303 7.26 -12.30 8.84
C HIS A 303 6.76 -13.64 8.28
N ARG A 304 5.75 -14.27 8.90
CA ARG A 304 5.27 -15.62 8.52
C ARG A 304 4.04 -15.63 7.62
N THR A 305 3.18 -14.62 7.70
CA THR A 305 1.91 -14.63 6.97
C THR A 305 2.06 -14.18 5.52
N LYS A 306 1.29 -14.79 4.60
CA LYS A 306 1.33 -14.45 3.17
C LYS A 306 0.90 -12.99 2.93
N SER A 307 -0.14 -12.52 3.60
CA SER A 307 -0.60 -11.12 3.55
C SER A 307 0.50 -10.11 3.89
N MET A 308 1.26 -10.36 4.95
CA MET A 308 2.35 -9.47 5.36
C MET A 308 3.58 -9.61 4.47
N ARG A 309 3.79 -10.77 3.84
CA ARG A 309 4.76 -10.91 2.74
C ARG A 309 4.41 -9.99 1.57
N VAL A 310 3.15 -9.96 1.11
CA VAL A 310 2.68 -9.03 0.06
C VAL A 310 2.88 -7.58 0.48
N ARG A 311 2.48 -7.23 1.71
CA ARG A 311 2.67 -5.88 2.24
C ARG A 311 4.13 -5.43 2.25
N ARG A 312 5.04 -6.28 2.74
CA ARG A 312 6.49 -6.00 2.76
C ARG A 312 7.05 -5.80 1.35
N TRP A 313 6.58 -6.58 0.38
CA TRP A 313 6.98 -6.42 -1.02
C TRP A 313 6.47 -5.11 -1.62
N ILE A 314 5.19 -4.77 -1.43
CA ILE A 314 4.62 -3.48 -1.87
C ILE A 314 5.37 -2.32 -1.23
N TRP A 315 5.67 -2.39 0.07
CA TRP A 315 6.47 -1.37 0.74
C TRP A 315 7.85 -1.18 0.11
N ALA A 316 8.53 -2.27 -0.24
CA ALA A 316 9.82 -2.19 -0.93
C ALA A 316 9.69 -1.55 -2.32
N LEU A 317 8.61 -1.82 -3.04
CA LEU A 317 8.30 -1.17 -4.31
C LEU A 317 8.05 0.34 -4.13
N CYS A 318 7.26 0.74 -3.12
CA CYS A 318 7.05 2.15 -2.78
C CYS A 318 8.37 2.85 -2.47
N LYS A 319 9.31 2.20 -1.75
CA LYS A 319 10.66 2.75 -1.51
C LYS A 319 11.46 2.96 -2.79
N GLU A 320 11.39 2.03 -3.74
CA GLU A 320 12.08 2.18 -5.02
C GLU A 320 11.46 3.33 -5.85
N VAL A 321 10.13 3.46 -5.85
CA VAL A 321 9.45 4.59 -6.48
C VAL A 321 9.88 5.90 -5.81
N LYS A 322 9.88 5.97 -4.48
CA LYS A 322 10.37 7.12 -3.72
C LYS A 322 11.79 7.51 -4.10
N ARG A 323 12.70 6.53 -4.19
CA ARG A 323 14.08 6.78 -4.62
C ARG A 323 14.15 7.46 -5.99
N VAL A 324 13.34 7.01 -6.96
CA VAL A 324 13.29 7.60 -8.30
C VAL A 324 12.64 8.99 -8.27
N ALA A 325 11.55 9.15 -7.55
CA ALA A 325 10.83 10.42 -7.39
C ALA A 325 11.75 11.48 -6.75
N ASP A 326 12.36 11.18 -5.60
CA ASP A 326 13.28 12.09 -4.91
C ASP A 326 14.43 12.54 -5.84
N ALA A 327 15.01 11.61 -6.60
CA ALA A 327 16.08 11.92 -7.56
C ALA A 327 15.59 12.79 -8.74
N LYS A 328 14.35 12.62 -9.20
CA LYS A 328 13.76 13.46 -10.25
C LYS A 328 13.36 14.84 -9.71
N MET A 329 12.79 14.92 -8.52
CA MET A 329 12.43 16.18 -7.85
C MET A 329 13.64 17.08 -7.59
N VAL A 330 14.78 16.49 -7.22
CA VAL A 330 16.04 17.24 -7.09
C VAL A 330 16.48 17.79 -8.45
N ARG A 331 16.44 16.98 -9.51
CA ARG A 331 16.87 17.40 -10.86
C ARG A 331 15.95 18.43 -11.50
N SER A 332 14.65 18.37 -11.23
CA SER A 332 13.66 19.30 -11.79
C SER A 332 13.57 20.63 -11.04
N GLY A 333 14.19 20.75 -9.86
CA GLY A 333 14.09 21.93 -9.00
C GLY A 333 12.80 22.03 -8.18
N VAL A 334 11.87 21.09 -8.33
CA VAL A 334 10.56 21.06 -7.64
C VAL A 334 10.69 20.60 -6.17
N ARG A 335 11.90 20.35 -5.67
CA ARG A 335 12.11 20.04 -4.24
C ARG A 335 12.00 21.28 -3.33
N VAL A 336 12.27 22.47 -3.85
CA VAL A 336 12.33 23.71 -3.07
C VAL A 336 11.18 24.61 -3.48
N ARG A 337 10.31 24.96 -2.52
CA ARG A 337 9.21 25.92 -2.71
C ARG A 337 9.76 27.27 -3.16
N GLY A 338 9.05 27.94 -4.06
CA GLY A 338 9.41 29.26 -4.58
C GLY A 338 10.36 29.27 -5.78
N THR A 339 10.90 28.12 -6.19
CA THR A 339 11.60 27.99 -7.48
C THR A 339 10.62 28.20 -8.64
N LYS A 340 11.14 28.55 -9.83
CA LYS A 340 10.30 28.70 -11.03
C LYS A 340 9.47 27.44 -11.32
N ALA A 341 10.11 26.27 -11.24
CA ALA A 341 9.45 24.99 -11.47
C ALA A 341 8.37 24.68 -10.43
N TRP A 342 8.56 25.09 -9.17
CA TRP A 342 7.50 24.97 -8.15
C TRP A 342 6.31 25.87 -8.46
N LYS A 343 6.54 27.13 -8.85
CA LYS A 343 5.45 28.07 -9.17
C LYS A 343 4.61 27.59 -10.35
N GLU A 344 5.24 27.08 -11.40
CA GLU A 344 4.54 26.48 -12.56
C GLU A 344 3.67 25.28 -12.15
N LEU A 345 4.12 24.49 -11.18
CA LEU A 345 3.37 23.37 -10.62
C LEU A 345 2.19 23.86 -9.76
N GLU A 346 2.46 24.82 -8.88
CA GLU A 346 1.48 25.42 -7.97
C GLU A 346 0.33 26.05 -8.77
N GLU A 347 0.62 26.82 -9.83
CA GLU A 347 -0.39 27.40 -10.72
C GLU A 347 -1.33 26.33 -11.31
N LYS A 348 -0.77 25.21 -11.80
CA LYS A 348 -1.56 24.10 -12.34
C LYS A 348 -2.37 23.38 -11.26
N PHE A 349 -1.79 23.21 -10.09
CA PHE A 349 -2.46 22.59 -8.96
C PHE A 349 -3.62 23.44 -8.45
N GLU A 350 -3.43 24.75 -8.32
CA GLU A 350 -4.47 25.70 -7.88
C GLU A 350 -5.68 25.71 -8.81
N GLU A 351 -5.47 25.62 -10.14
CA GLU A 351 -6.58 25.52 -11.09
C GLU A 351 -7.48 24.31 -10.80
N ILE A 352 -6.87 23.15 -10.56
CA ILE A 352 -7.57 21.89 -10.28
C ILE A 352 -8.18 21.92 -8.89
N TRP A 353 -7.45 22.45 -7.91
CA TRP A 353 -7.89 22.61 -6.53
C TRP A 353 -9.14 23.50 -6.45
N PHE A 354 -9.12 24.65 -7.11
CA PHE A 354 -10.24 25.57 -7.15
C PHE A 354 -11.49 24.91 -7.76
N ARG A 355 -11.33 24.16 -8.86
CA ARG A 355 -12.43 23.36 -9.43
C ARG A 355 -12.98 22.35 -8.43
N ARG A 356 -12.11 21.65 -7.70
CA ARG A 356 -12.50 20.68 -6.66
C ARG A 356 -13.34 21.35 -5.56
N GLU A 357 -12.89 22.48 -5.02
CA GLU A 357 -13.59 23.20 -3.95
C GLU A 357 -14.95 23.71 -4.42
N GLN A 358 -15.02 24.33 -5.62
CA GLN A 358 -16.29 24.76 -6.22
C GLN A 358 -17.29 23.62 -6.38
N LEU A 359 -16.81 22.41 -6.65
CA LEU A 359 -17.65 21.23 -6.76
C LEU A 359 -18.11 20.77 -5.39
N ARG A 360 -17.21 20.64 -4.42
CA ARG A 360 -17.59 20.28 -3.05
C ARG A 360 -18.67 21.21 -2.50
N ASP A 361 -18.51 22.52 -2.67
CA ASP A 361 -19.44 23.51 -2.15
C ASP A 361 -20.83 23.36 -2.79
N ARG A 362 -20.89 23.21 -4.13
CA ARG A 362 -22.15 23.01 -4.89
C ARG A 362 -22.99 21.83 -4.41
N TYR A 363 -22.37 20.76 -3.95
CA TYR A 363 -23.11 19.58 -3.49
C TYR A 363 -23.30 19.54 -1.97
N SER A 364 -22.46 20.23 -1.19
CA SER A 364 -22.68 20.42 0.26
C SER A 364 -23.91 21.29 0.54
N GLU A 365 -24.29 22.19 -0.37
CA GLU A 365 -25.48 23.04 -0.30
C GLU A 365 -26.82 22.31 -0.54
N GLY A 366 -26.83 20.97 -0.65
CA GLY A 366 -28.08 20.20 -0.62
C GLY A 366 -29.02 20.40 -1.81
N LYS A 367 -28.57 21.01 -2.92
CA LYS A 367 -29.31 20.98 -4.18
C LYS A 367 -29.32 19.54 -4.71
N ARG A 368 -30.34 18.77 -4.29
CA ARG A 368 -30.68 17.48 -4.89
C ARG A 368 -30.86 17.72 -6.39
N HIS A 369 -29.88 17.32 -7.19
CA HIS A 369 -30.10 17.16 -8.62
C HIS A 369 -31.06 15.98 -8.79
N GLU A 370 -32.33 16.28 -9.08
CA GLU A 370 -33.27 15.30 -9.62
C GLU A 370 -32.90 15.06 -11.09
N GLY A 371 -31.98 14.13 -11.31
CA GLY A 371 -31.49 13.73 -12.62
C GLY A 371 -30.19 12.93 -12.49
N PRO A 372 -29.77 12.16 -13.50
CA PRO A 372 -28.43 11.59 -13.51
C PRO A 372 -27.44 12.73 -13.35
N GLY A 373 -26.69 12.73 -12.25
CA GLY A 373 -25.75 13.81 -11.94
C GLY A 373 -24.81 14.07 -13.12
N PRO A 374 -24.37 15.31 -13.35
CA PRO A 374 -23.56 15.65 -14.51
C PRO A 374 -22.34 14.73 -14.58
N VAL A 375 -22.16 14.07 -15.73
CA VAL A 375 -20.92 13.35 -16.08
C VAL A 375 -19.84 14.41 -16.23
N MET A 376 -18.88 14.42 -15.31
CA MET A 376 -17.96 15.56 -15.19
C MET A 376 -16.77 15.50 -16.13
N PHE A 377 -16.50 14.32 -16.69
CA PHE A 377 -15.52 14.12 -17.74
C PHE A 377 -16.08 13.13 -18.75
N ALA A 378 -16.39 13.61 -19.94
CA ALA A 378 -16.57 12.74 -21.09
C ALA A 378 -15.18 12.27 -21.54
N PRO A 379 -15.02 11.00 -21.93
CA PRO A 379 -13.75 10.53 -22.49
C PRO A 379 -13.43 11.33 -23.75
N THR A 380 -12.38 12.16 -23.70
CA THR A 380 -11.74 12.64 -24.93
C THR A 380 -10.84 11.53 -25.45
N PHE A 381 -11.26 10.90 -26.54
CA PHE A 381 -10.49 9.89 -27.25
C PHE A 381 -9.42 10.56 -28.14
N ASP A 382 -8.48 11.29 -27.53
CA ASP A 382 -7.33 11.84 -28.25
C ASP A 382 -6.05 11.01 -28.05
#